data_AF-A0A8S9GQ20-F1
#
_entry.id   AF-A0A8S9GQ20-F1
#
_cell.length_a   1.000
_cell.length_b   1.000
_cell.length_c   1.000
_cell.angle_alpha   90.00
_cell.angle_beta   90.00
_cell.angle_gamma   90.00
#
_symmetry.space_group_name_H-M   'P 1'
#
loop_
_entity.id
_entity.type
_entity.pdbx_description
1 polymer ?
#
loop_
_entity_poly.entity_id
_entity_poly.type
_entity_poly.pdbx_seq_one_letter_code
_entity_poly.pdbx_strand_id
1 'polypeptide(L)'
;MAATTENLPQLKSAVDGLTEMSENERSGFINLVSRYLSGEAQHIEWSKIQTPTDEIVVPYDKMAPVSEDVSETKNLLDKLVVLKLNGGLGTTMGCTGPKSVIEIRDGLTFLDLIVIQIEHLIQNKNEYCMEVTPKTLADVKGGTLISYEGKVQLLEIAQVPDEHVNEFKSIEKFKIFNTNNLWVNLKAIKKLVEADALKMEIIPNPKEVDGVKVLQLETAAGAAIRFFDNAIGVNVPRSRFLPVKATSDLLLVQSDLYTLVDGFVIRNSARTNPSNPTIELGPEFKKVANFLSRFKSIPSIVELDSLKVSGDVYFGSSVTRSGFIRNKVHNHQALD
;
A
#
# COMPACT_ATOMS: atom_id res chain seq x y z
N MET A 1 5.71 -9.85 -31.75
CA MET A 1 4.32 -9.71 -32.27
C MET A 1 3.43 -9.34 -31.10
N ALA A 2 2.39 -8.53 -31.30
CA ALA A 2 1.34 -8.40 -30.28
C ALA A 2 0.58 -9.73 -30.21
N ALA A 3 0.23 -10.19 -29.01
CA ALA A 3 -0.63 -11.35 -28.87
C ALA A 3 -2.08 -10.93 -29.19
N THR A 4 -2.69 -11.58 -30.17
CA THR A 4 -4.14 -11.54 -30.42
C THR A 4 -4.84 -12.70 -29.72
N THR A 5 -6.17 -12.63 -29.58
CA THR A 5 -7.02 -13.72 -29.05
C THR A 5 -6.86 -15.03 -29.82
N GLU A 6 -6.48 -14.98 -31.10
CA GLU A 6 -6.16 -16.12 -31.96
C GLU A 6 -4.99 -16.98 -31.46
N ASN A 7 -4.11 -16.43 -30.60
CA ASN A 7 -2.96 -17.13 -30.03
C ASN A 7 -3.28 -17.84 -28.69
N LEU A 8 -4.50 -17.68 -28.15
CA LEU A 8 -4.88 -18.25 -26.86
C LEU A 8 -4.85 -19.80 -26.84
N PRO A 9 -5.25 -20.55 -27.89
CA PRO A 9 -5.13 -22.01 -27.90
C PRO A 9 -3.67 -22.51 -27.82
N GLN A 10 -2.75 -21.83 -28.50
CA GLN A 10 -1.32 -22.14 -28.52
C GLN A 10 -0.70 -21.84 -27.15
N LEU A 11 -1.06 -20.70 -26.54
CA LEU A 11 -0.65 -20.36 -25.18
C LEU A 11 -1.17 -21.38 -24.17
N LYS A 12 -2.44 -21.80 -24.27
CA LYS A 12 -3.01 -22.83 -23.39
C LYS A 12 -2.22 -24.14 -23.51
N SER A 13 -1.98 -24.62 -24.72
CA SER A 13 -1.18 -25.83 -24.96
C SER A 13 0.23 -25.74 -24.36
N ALA A 14 0.88 -24.58 -24.46
CA ALA A 14 2.19 -24.34 -23.85
C ALA A 14 2.15 -24.32 -22.30
N VAL A 15 1.09 -23.76 -21.71
CA VAL A 15 0.87 -23.74 -20.24
C VAL A 15 0.48 -25.11 -19.70
N ASP A 16 -0.31 -25.89 -20.45
CA ASP A 16 -0.68 -27.27 -20.09
C ASP A 16 0.55 -28.19 -20.01
N GLY A 17 1.65 -27.85 -20.68
CA GLY A 17 2.95 -28.51 -20.56
C GLY A 17 3.79 -28.14 -19.32
N LEU A 18 3.39 -27.14 -18.53
CA LEU A 18 4.14 -26.70 -17.34
C LEU A 18 3.79 -27.56 -16.12
N THR A 19 4.54 -28.64 -15.90
CA THR A 19 4.35 -29.59 -14.80
C THR A 19 4.36 -28.96 -13.41
N GLU A 20 5.15 -27.91 -13.23
CA GLU A 20 5.33 -27.22 -11.94
C GLU A 20 4.10 -26.39 -11.51
N MET A 21 3.16 -26.12 -12.42
CA MET A 21 1.91 -25.41 -12.11
C MET A 21 0.78 -26.38 -11.80
N SER A 22 0.05 -26.14 -10.71
CA SER A 22 -1.22 -26.84 -10.44
C SER A 22 -2.30 -26.48 -11.48
N GLU A 23 -3.32 -27.33 -11.62
CA GLU A 23 -4.44 -27.10 -12.54
C GLU A 23 -5.15 -25.76 -12.27
N ASN A 24 -5.28 -25.38 -10.98
CA ASN A 24 -5.85 -24.10 -10.56
C ASN A 24 -5.02 -22.90 -11.04
N GLU A 25 -3.69 -22.98 -10.94
CA GLU A 25 -2.79 -21.91 -11.39
C GLU A 25 -2.80 -21.76 -12.92
N ARG A 26 -2.82 -22.89 -13.65
CA ARG A 26 -2.94 -22.87 -15.13
C ARG A 26 -4.27 -22.27 -15.56
N SER A 27 -5.38 -22.69 -14.94
CA SER A 27 -6.72 -22.15 -15.18
C SER A 27 -6.79 -20.64 -14.91
N GLY A 28 -6.32 -20.20 -13.74
CA GLY A 28 -6.30 -18.80 -13.35
C GLY A 28 -5.42 -17.92 -14.26
N PHE A 29 -4.25 -18.42 -14.65
CA PHE A 29 -3.36 -17.73 -15.61
C PHE A 29 -4.01 -17.59 -16.99
N ILE A 30 -4.62 -18.65 -17.53
CA ILE A 30 -5.29 -18.60 -18.84
C ILE A 30 -6.54 -17.71 -18.80
N ASN A 31 -7.31 -17.68 -17.71
CA ASN A 31 -8.41 -16.71 -17.51
C ASN A 31 -7.87 -15.26 -17.55
N LEU A 32 -6.82 -14.98 -16.77
CA LEU A 32 -6.19 -13.64 -16.72
C LEU A 32 -5.64 -13.19 -18.08
N VAL A 33 -4.95 -14.06 -18.83
CA VAL A 33 -4.46 -13.72 -20.17
C VAL A 33 -5.62 -13.60 -21.17
N SER A 34 -6.62 -14.47 -21.13
CA SER A 34 -7.81 -14.37 -22.01
C SER A 34 -8.51 -13.02 -21.85
N ARG A 35 -8.75 -12.59 -20.61
CA ARG A 35 -9.34 -11.28 -20.30
C ARG A 35 -8.45 -10.12 -20.75
N TYR A 36 -7.13 -10.22 -20.62
CA TYR A 36 -6.20 -9.21 -21.15
C TYR A 36 -6.26 -9.11 -22.68
N LEU A 37 -6.27 -10.24 -23.39
CA LEU A 37 -6.33 -10.29 -24.85
C LEU A 37 -7.69 -9.85 -25.42
N SER A 38 -8.78 -10.05 -24.67
CA SER A 38 -10.13 -9.61 -25.07
C SER A 38 -10.32 -8.09 -25.05
N GLY A 39 -9.49 -7.36 -24.31
CA GLY A 39 -9.67 -5.93 -24.10
C GLY A 39 -10.81 -5.56 -23.13
N GLU A 40 -11.25 -6.49 -22.27
CA GLU A 40 -12.23 -6.25 -21.18
C GLU A 40 -11.67 -5.34 -20.05
N ALA A 41 -11.28 -4.12 -20.41
CA ALA A 41 -11.11 -3.03 -19.47
C ALA A 41 -12.48 -2.37 -19.21
N GLN A 42 -12.82 -2.13 -17.93
CA GLN A 42 -13.96 -1.26 -17.62
C GLN A 42 -13.58 0.17 -18.01
N HIS A 43 -14.15 0.69 -19.09
CA HIS A 43 -14.04 2.11 -19.42
C HIS A 43 -14.86 2.92 -18.42
N ILE A 44 -14.17 3.68 -17.56
CA ILE A 44 -14.78 4.56 -16.56
C ILE A 44 -15.15 5.88 -17.24
N GLU A 45 -16.44 6.18 -17.28
CA GLU A 45 -16.96 7.44 -17.80
C GLU A 45 -16.75 8.55 -16.76
N TRP A 46 -15.86 9.51 -17.04
CA TRP A 46 -15.43 10.51 -16.04
C TRP A 46 -16.57 11.38 -15.49
N SER A 47 -17.61 11.59 -16.30
CA SER A 47 -18.90 12.23 -15.97
C SER A 47 -19.66 11.57 -14.82
N LYS A 48 -19.54 10.23 -14.67
CA LYS A 48 -20.26 9.43 -13.67
C LYS A 48 -19.53 9.28 -12.35
N ILE A 49 -18.26 9.72 -12.27
CA ILE A 49 -17.47 9.63 -11.05
C ILE A 49 -18.01 10.60 -10.00
N GLN A 50 -18.43 10.06 -8.86
CA GLN A 50 -18.90 10.82 -7.72
C GLN A 50 -17.93 10.66 -6.54
N THR A 51 -17.74 11.74 -5.78
CA THR A 51 -17.09 11.66 -4.47
C THR A 51 -17.95 10.79 -3.54
N PRO A 52 -17.39 9.78 -2.85
CA PRO A 52 -18.13 9.02 -1.86
C PRO A 52 -18.64 9.93 -0.73
N THR A 53 -19.82 9.60 -0.18
CA THR A 53 -20.38 10.28 0.99
C THR A 53 -19.79 9.73 2.28
N ASP A 54 -20.01 10.41 3.41
CA ASP A 54 -19.56 9.99 4.74
C ASP A 54 -20.13 8.63 5.20
N GLU A 55 -21.23 8.16 4.60
CA GLU A 55 -21.81 6.83 4.85
C GLU A 55 -21.09 5.73 4.04
N ILE A 56 -20.44 6.09 2.92
CA ILE A 56 -19.67 5.15 2.08
C ILE A 56 -18.18 5.16 2.49
N VAL A 57 -17.63 6.31 2.86
CA VAL A 57 -16.27 6.45 3.41
C VAL A 57 -16.38 7.04 4.81
N VAL A 58 -16.54 6.15 5.79
CA VAL A 58 -16.83 6.50 7.18
C VAL A 58 -15.62 7.18 7.83
N PRO A 59 -15.75 8.41 8.36
CA PRO A 59 -14.72 9.02 9.19
C PRO A 59 -14.46 8.18 10.45
N TYR A 60 -13.19 7.87 10.74
CA TYR A 60 -12.85 6.94 11.83
C TYR A 60 -13.31 7.42 13.22
N ASP A 61 -13.36 8.74 13.42
CA ASP A 61 -13.88 9.42 14.62
C ASP A 61 -15.41 9.33 14.80
N LYS A 62 -16.15 8.89 13.77
CA LYS A 62 -17.60 8.61 13.82
C LYS A 62 -17.93 7.14 14.04
N MET A 63 -16.93 6.26 14.18
CA MET A 63 -17.16 4.85 14.51
C MET A 63 -17.54 4.68 15.99
N ALA A 64 -18.23 3.58 16.31
CA ALA A 64 -18.51 3.22 17.70
C ALA A 64 -17.19 2.99 18.45
N PRO A 65 -17.03 3.52 19.68
CA PRO A 65 -15.89 3.17 20.54
C PRO A 65 -16.01 1.72 20.99
N VAL A 66 -14.88 1.07 21.30
CA VAL A 66 -14.89 -0.29 21.85
C VAL A 66 -15.66 -0.31 23.17
N SER A 67 -16.50 -1.32 23.34
CA SER A 67 -17.08 -1.70 24.62
C SER A 67 -16.00 -1.93 25.69
N GLU A 68 -16.18 -1.38 26.90
CA GLU A 68 -15.27 -1.65 28.03
C GLU A 68 -15.34 -3.11 28.50
N ASP A 69 -16.27 -3.93 27.99
CA ASP A 69 -16.31 -5.37 28.24
C ASP A 69 -15.21 -6.12 27.46
N VAL A 70 -14.22 -6.61 28.22
CA VAL A 70 -13.15 -7.49 27.75
C VAL A 70 -13.70 -8.78 27.11
N SER A 71 -14.87 -9.26 27.54
CA SER A 71 -15.55 -10.43 26.96
C SER A 71 -16.02 -10.15 25.53
N GLU A 72 -16.61 -8.97 25.28
CA GLU A 72 -17.03 -8.52 23.94
C GLU A 72 -15.81 -8.31 23.03
N THR A 73 -14.79 -7.60 23.52
CA THR A 73 -13.49 -7.48 22.84
C THR A 73 -12.91 -8.85 22.44
N LYS A 74 -12.90 -9.83 23.36
CA LYS A 74 -12.43 -11.18 23.06
C LYS A 74 -13.30 -11.86 22.00
N ASN A 75 -14.63 -11.74 22.09
CA ASN A 75 -15.60 -12.33 21.16
C ASN A 75 -15.44 -11.79 19.73
N LEU A 76 -14.96 -10.55 19.58
CA LEU A 76 -14.59 -9.95 18.28
C LEU A 76 -13.26 -10.52 17.77
N LEU A 77 -12.23 -10.56 18.62
CA LEU A 77 -10.90 -11.11 18.26
C LEU A 77 -10.93 -12.60 17.92
N ASP A 78 -11.76 -13.40 18.59
CA ASP A 78 -11.98 -14.83 18.30
C ASP A 78 -12.51 -15.11 16.87
N LYS A 79 -12.94 -14.07 16.13
CA LYS A 79 -13.43 -14.14 14.74
C LYS A 79 -12.43 -13.61 13.71
N LEU A 80 -11.29 -13.07 14.14
CA LEU A 80 -10.31 -12.41 13.28
C LEU A 80 -9.32 -13.41 12.66
N VAL A 81 -8.96 -13.18 11.40
CA VAL A 81 -7.75 -13.75 10.78
C VAL A 81 -6.86 -12.61 10.28
N VAL A 82 -5.65 -12.49 10.83
CA VAL A 82 -4.67 -11.48 10.41
C VAL A 82 -3.77 -12.03 9.31
N LEU A 83 -4.00 -11.59 8.07
CA LEU A 83 -3.15 -11.91 6.92
C LEU A 83 -2.19 -10.74 6.62
N LYS A 84 -0.91 -11.03 6.36
CA LYS A 84 0.09 -10.03 5.94
C LYS A 84 0.66 -10.40 4.56
N LEU A 85 0.55 -9.49 3.60
CA LEU A 85 1.00 -9.69 2.22
C LEU A 85 2.52 -9.61 2.14
N ASN A 86 3.20 -10.77 2.03
CA ASN A 86 4.67 -10.86 2.07
C ASN A 86 5.35 -11.31 0.77
N GLY A 87 4.64 -11.36 -0.36
CA GLY A 87 5.24 -11.70 -1.67
C GLY A 87 6.17 -10.62 -2.24
N GLY A 88 6.22 -9.43 -1.63
CA GLY A 88 7.02 -8.30 -2.10
C GLY A 88 8.50 -8.39 -1.67
N LEU A 89 9.38 -8.74 -2.61
CA LEU A 89 10.83 -8.74 -2.39
C LEU A 89 11.40 -7.33 -2.15
N GLY A 90 12.45 -7.25 -1.34
CA GLY A 90 13.17 -6.02 -1.04
C GLY A 90 14.20 -5.59 -2.11
N THR A 91 14.13 -6.14 -3.32
CA THR A 91 15.07 -5.87 -4.44
C THR A 91 15.21 -4.39 -4.77
N THR A 92 14.12 -3.62 -4.66
CA THR A 92 14.11 -2.14 -4.82
C THR A 92 15.07 -1.42 -3.88
N MET A 93 15.33 -1.99 -2.70
CA MET A 93 16.29 -1.52 -1.69
C MET A 93 17.51 -2.47 -1.56
N GLY A 94 17.74 -3.33 -2.55
CA GLY A 94 18.88 -4.26 -2.60
C GLY A 94 18.83 -5.45 -1.64
N CYS A 95 17.69 -5.75 -1.02
CA CYS A 95 17.55 -6.93 -0.16
C CYS A 95 17.26 -8.19 -1.00
N THR A 96 17.77 -9.34 -0.57
CA THR A 96 17.56 -10.65 -1.23
C THR A 96 16.26 -11.35 -0.82
N GLY A 97 15.66 -10.97 0.32
CA GLY A 97 14.42 -11.55 0.84
C GLY A 97 13.19 -10.63 0.79
N PRO A 98 12.06 -11.05 1.38
CA PRO A 98 10.85 -10.24 1.53
C PRO A 98 11.08 -8.97 2.36
N LYS A 99 10.31 -7.91 2.11
CA LYS A 99 10.44 -6.63 2.86
C LYS A 99 10.11 -6.74 4.35
N SER A 100 9.41 -7.79 4.80
CA SER A 100 9.10 -8.00 6.24
C SER A 100 10.30 -8.38 7.10
N VAL A 101 11.43 -8.78 6.49
CA VAL A 101 12.64 -9.26 7.22
C VAL A 101 13.57 -8.08 7.57
N ILE A 102 13.12 -6.84 7.38
CA ILE A 102 13.86 -5.62 7.76
C ILE A 102 13.50 -5.28 9.21
N GLU A 103 14.51 -5.20 10.07
CA GLU A 103 14.34 -4.89 11.50
C GLU A 103 13.95 -3.42 11.72
N ILE A 104 12.92 -3.22 12.56
CA ILE A 104 12.31 -1.90 12.84
C ILE A 104 12.44 -1.50 14.34
N ARG A 105 12.95 -2.41 15.21
CA ARG A 105 12.93 -2.39 16.70
C ARG A 105 11.55 -2.74 17.33
N ASP A 106 11.50 -2.78 18.67
CA ASP A 106 10.52 -3.48 19.52
C ASP A 106 9.55 -2.54 20.30
N GLY A 107 8.21 -2.48 20.04
CA GLY A 107 7.24 -1.74 20.92
C GLY A 107 6.18 -0.77 20.32
N LEU A 108 4.90 -0.47 20.72
CA LEU A 108 3.78 -0.92 21.64
C LEU A 108 2.42 -1.33 20.93
N THR A 109 1.60 -2.32 21.41
CA THR A 109 0.49 -3.07 20.71
C THR A 109 -0.59 -2.37 19.81
N PHE A 110 -0.96 -3.02 18.68
CA PHE A 110 -1.89 -2.56 17.60
C PHE A 110 -3.38 -2.95 17.83
N LEU A 111 -3.67 -3.64 18.94
CA LEU A 111 -4.82 -4.52 19.10
C LEU A 111 -6.16 -3.77 19.17
N ASP A 112 -6.21 -2.63 19.85
CA ASP A 112 -7.46 -1.95 20.17
C ASP A 112 -8.11 -1.34 18.92
N LEU A 113 -7.27 -0.80 18.03
CA LEU A 113 -7.70 -0.30 16.72
C LEU A 113 -8.26 -1.40 15.83
N ILE A 114 -7.78 -2.64 15.99
CA ILE A 114 -8.29 -3.83 15.29
C ILE A 114 -9.70 -4.19 15.80
N VAL A 115 -9.97 -4.06 17.10
CA VAL A 115 -11.28 -4.39 17.70
C VAL A 115 -12.41 -3.49 17.18
N ILE A 116 -12.21 -2.16 17.19
CA ILE A 116 -13.16 -1.16 16.64
C ILE A 116 -13.61 -1.55 15.22
N GLN A 117 -12.63 -1.94 14.39
CA GLN A 117 -12.86 -2.24 12.99
C GLN A 117 -13.60 -3.56 12.81
N ILE A 118 -13.34 -4.59 13.63
CA ILE A 118 -14.13 -5.84 13.61
C ILE A 118 -15.58 -5.58 14.03
N GLU A 119 -15.78 -4.80 15.10
CA GLU A 119 -17.10 -4.52 15.65
C GLU A 119 -18.02 -3.85 14.62
N HIS A 120 -17.54 -2.75 14.03
CA HIS A 120 -18.29 -1.98 13.04
C HIS A 120 -18.72 -2.84 11.83
N LEU A 121 -17.82 -3.68 11.32
CA LEU A 121 -18.07 -4.53 10.15
C LEU A 121 -19.04 -5.68 10.45
N ILE A 122 -19.02 -6.23 11.67
CA ILE A 122 -19.96 -7.26 12.11
C ILE A 122 -21.35 -6.67 12.33
N GLN A 123 -21.46 -5.50 12.97
CA GLN A 123 -22.73 -4.82 13.23
C GLN A 123 -23.42 -4.40 11.92
N ASN A 124 -22.69 -3.72 11.02
CA ASN A 124 -23.23 -3.19 9.76
C ASN A 124 -23.21 -4.19 8.59
N LYS A 125 -22.69 -5.40 8.83
CA LYS A 125 -22.60 -6.53 7.88
C LYS A 125 -21.89 -6.17 6.57
N ASN A 126 -20.87 -5.31 6.64
CA ASN A 126 -20.05 -4.99 5.48
C ASN A 126 -19.27 -6.24 5.04
N GLU A 127 -19.33 -6.60 3.76
CA GLU A 127 -18.52 -7.73 3.28
C GLU A 127 -17.07 -7.32 2.98
N TYR A 128 -16.80 -6.03 2.79
CA TYR A 128 -15.47 -5.48 2.50
C TYR A 128 -15.32 -4.05 3.08
N CYS A 129 -14.15 -3.76 3.65
CA CYS A 129 -13.75 -2.42 4.08
C CYS A 129 -12.30 -2.13 3.67
N MET A 130 -12.08 -0.96 3.08
CA MET A 130 -10.76 -0.43 2.73
C MET A 130 -10.42 0.76 3.62
N GLU A 131 -9.33 0.69 4.37
CA GLU A 131 -8.80 1.89 5.03
C GLU A 131 -8.21 2.84 3.98
N VAL A 132 -8.70 4.07 4.01
CA VAL A 132 -8.16 5.19 3.24
C VAL A 132 -7.61 6.24 4.20
N THR A 133 -6.69 7.07 3.75
CA THR A 133 -6.17 8.19 4.55
C THR A 133 -6.02 9.44 3.68
N PRO A 134 -5.97 10.66 4.24
CA PRO A 134 -5.88 11.89 3.45
C PRO A 134 -4.63 11.93 2.55
N LYS A 135 -4.82 12.28 1.27
CA LYS A 135 -3.74 12.46 0.28
C LYS A 135 -2.88 13.67 0.65
N THR A 136 -1.57 13.47 0.65
CA THR A 136 -0.55 14.52 0.60
C THR A 136 0.02 14.63 -0.81
N LEU A 137 0.92 15.60 -1.03
CA LEU A 137 1.63 15.78 -2.31
C LEU A 137 2.44 14.54 -2.74
N ALA A 138 2.82 13.65 -1.81
CA ALA A 138 3.47 12.38 -2.13
C ALA A 138 2.50 11.31 -2.67
N ASP A 139 1.22 11.39 -2.31
CA ASP A 139 0.22 10.33 -2.55
C ASP A 139 -0.66 10.60 -3.81
N VAL A 140 -0.35 11.65 -4.57
CA VAL A 140 -1.14 12.11 -5.73
C VAL A 140 -1.31 11.05 -6.83
N LYS A 141 -0.41 10.07 -6.92
CA LYS A 141 -0.49 8.95 -7.87
C LYS A 141 -1.22 7.70 -7.36
N GLY A 142 -1.46 7.58 -6.06
CA GLY A 142 -2.07 6.38 -5.47
C GLY A 142 -3.58 6.32 -5.72
N GLY A 143 -4.11 5.11 -5.91
CA GLY A 143 -5.54 4.86 -6.13
C GLY A 143 -6.44 5.40 -5.02
N THR A 144 -7.65 5.79 -5.42
CA THR A 144 -8.64 6.46 -4.58
C THR A 144 -9.99 5.74 -4.65
N LEU A 145 -10.79 5.79 -3.58
CA LEU A 145 -12.16 5.30 -3.64
C LEU A 145 -13.06 6.34 -4.32
N ILE A 146 -13.92 5.86 -5.22
CA ILE A 146 -14.97 6.64 -5.87
C ILE A 146 -16.31 5.94 -5.73
N SER A 147 -17.40 6.70 -5.80
CA SER A 147 -18.72 6.16 -6.12
C SER A 147 -18.90 6.15 -7.63
N TYR A 148 -19.33 5.02 -8.19
CA TYR A 148 -19.55 4.81 -9.61
C TYR A 148 -20.69 3.80 -9.81
N GLU A 149 -21.70 4.16 -10.60
CA GLU A 149 -22.86 3.31 -10.93
C GLU A 149 -23.52 2.63 -9.69
N GLY A 150 -23.57 3.36 -8.57
CA GLY A 150 -24.20 2.92 -7.31
C GLY A 150 -23.32 2.04 -6.41
N LYS A 151 -22.05 1.81 -6.77
CA LYS A 151 -21.08 1.05 -5.98
C LYS A 151 -19.83 1.85 -5.65
N VAL A 152 -19.16 1.48 -4.57
CA VAL A 152 -17.79 1.95 -4.28
C VAL A 152 -16.78 1.12 -5.09
N GLN A 153 -15.82 1.79 -5.74
CA GLN A 153 -14.71 1.12 -6.43
C GLN A 153 -13.39 1.88 -6.29
N LEU A 154 -12.28 1.14 -6.44
CA LEU A 154 -10.93 1.69 -6.42
C LEU A 154 -10.55 2.18 -7.83
N LEU A 155 -10.45 3.49 -7.99
CA LEU A 155 -9.92 4.15 -9.18
C LEU A 155 -8.39 4.23 -9.09
N GLU A 156 -7.68 3.53 -9.97
CA GLU A 156 -6.23 3.59 -10.14
C GLU A 156 -5.83 4.45 -11.33
N ILE A 157 -4.65 5.08 -11.28
CA ILE A 157 -4.19 6.01 -12.33
C ILE A 157 -4.11 5.39 -13.73
N ALA A 158 -3.94 4.08 -13.84
CA ALA A 158 -3.90 3.34 -15.11
C ALA A 158 -5.29 3.16 -15.77
N GLN A 159 -6.38 3.51 -15.07
CA GLN A 159 -7.76 3.49 -15.57
C GLN A 159 -8.23 4.89 -16.02
N VAL A 160 -7.43 5.92 -15.78
CA VAL A 160 -7.79 7.33 -16.01
C VAL A 160 -7.40 7.75 -17.43
N PRO A 161 -8.31 8.29 -18.25
CA PRO A 161 -7.96 8.87 -19.56
C PRO A 161 -6.92 9.99 -19.42
N ASP A 162 -5.95 10.07 -20.34
CA ASP A 162 -4.81 11.01 -20.27
C ASP A 162 -5.22 12.48 -20.05
N GLU A 163 -6.35 12.90 -20.63
CA GLU A 163 -6.95 14.22 -20.48
C GLU A 163 -7.37 14.54 -19.02
N HIS A 164 -7.78 13.53 -18.25
CA HIS A 164 -8.22 13.65 -16.86
C HIS A 164 -7.14 13.29 -15.82
N VAL A 165 -5.96 12.83 -16.26
CA VAL A 165 -4.84 12.44 -15.38
C VAL A 165 -4.35 13.57 -14.46
N ASN A 166 -4.57 14.84 -14.82
CA ASN A 166 -4.24 15.98 -13.95
C ASN A 166 -5.32 16.25 -12.90
N GLU A 167 -6.59 16.01 -13.22
CA GLU A 167 -7.68 16.07 -12.24
C GLU A 167 -7.57 14.94 -11.20
N PHE A 168 -7.19 13.72 -11.62
CA PHE A 168 -6.94 12.59 -10.72
C PHE A 168 -5.85 12.89 -9.66
N LYS A 169 -4.82 13.65 -10.05
CA LYS A 169 -3.74 14.07 -9.16
C LYS A 169 -4.14 15.23 -8.22
N SER A 170 -5.28 15.89 -8.45
CA SER A 170 -5.72 17.00 -7.61
C SER A 170 -6.21 16.49 -6.25
N ILE A 171 -5.47 16.85 -5.20
CA ILE A 171 -5.84 16.58 -3.80
C ILE A 171 -7.13 17.31 -3.36
N GLU A 172 -7.60 18.29 -4.14
CA GLU A 172 -8.87 18.99 -3.88
C GLU A 172 -10.08 18.17 -4.38
N LYS A 173 -9.94 17.50 -5.54
CA LYS A 173 -10.99 16.65 -6.13
C LYS A 173 -11.00 15.24 -5.52
N PHE A 174 -9.82 14.63 -5.41
CA PHE A 174 -9.64 13.32 -4.78
C PHE A 174 -8.83 13.49 -3.50
N LYS A 175 -9.51 13.48 -2.35
CA LYS A 175 -8.93 13.86 -1.04
C LYS A 175 -8.29 12.70 -0.27
N ILE A 176 -8.56 11.47 -0.70
CA ILE A 176 -8.23 10.21 0.02
C ILE A 176 -7.48 9.24 -0.91
N PHE A 177 -6.70 8.32 -0.35
CA PHE A 177 -6.10 7.20 -1.10
C PHE A 177 -6.09 5.90 -0.27
N ASN A 178 -6.03 4.77 -1.00
CA ASN A 178 -5.96 3.43 -0.44
C ASN A 178 -4.66 3.20 0.37
N THR A 179 -4.79 2.86 1.66
CA THR A 179 -3.65 2.47 2.52
C THR A 179 -3.17 1.04 2.25
N ASN A 180 -4.02 0.22 1.63
CA ASN A 180 -3.94 -1.23 1.48
C ASN A 180 -3.96 -2.02 2.81
N ASN A 181 -4.45 -1.43 3.90
CA ASN A 181 -5.04 -2.17 5.01
C ASN A 181 -6.49 -2.53 4.63
N LEU A 182 -6.79 -3.81 4.52
CA LEU A 182 -8.05 -4.33 3.94
C LEU A 182 -8.72 -5.30 4.90
N TRP A 183 -10.02 -5.15 5.08
CA TRP A 183 -10.86 -5.92 5.99
C TRP A 183 -11.95 -6.62 5.19
N VAL A 184 -11.96 -7.95 5.13
CA VAL A 184 -12.80 -8.67 4.17
C VAL A 184 -13.45 -9.89 4.81
N ASN A 185 -14.75 -10.06 4.57
CA ASN A 185 -15.55 -11.14 5.14
C ASN A 185 -15.25 -12.47 4.45
N LEU A 186 -14.76 -13.46 5.21
CA LEU A 186 -14.37 -14.78 4.68
C LEU A 186 -15.53 -15.53 4.00
N LYS A 187 -16.79 -15.31 4.43
CA LYS A 187 -17.97 -15.91 3.78
C LYS A 187 -18.24 -15.28 2.41
N ALA A 188 -18.02 -13.97 2.29
CA ALA A 188 -18.14 -13.26 1.02
C ALA A 188 -17.02 -13.63 0.04
N ILE A 189 -15.79 -13.81 0.53
CA ILE A 189 -14.68 -14.35 -0.27
C ILE A 189 -15.07 -15.71 -0.84
N LYS A 190 -15.54 -16.65 0.00
CA LYS A 190 -16.02 -17.97 -0.46
C LYS A 190 -17.13 -17.84 -1.52
N LYS A 191 -18.17 -17.06 -1.24
CA LYS A 191 -19.28 -16.75 -2.17
C LYS A 191 -18.80 -16.30 -3.56
N LEU A 192 -17.85 -15.36 -3.59
CA LEU A 192 -17.41 -14.70 -4.84
C LEU A 192 -16.32 -15.48 -5.59
N VAL A 193 -15.48 -16.24 -4.88
CA VAL A 193 -14.46 -17.12 -5.48
C VAL A 193 -15.11 -18.36 -6.11
N GLU A 194 -16.04 -19.01 -5.41
CA GLU A 194 -16.71 -20.23 -5.93
C GLU A 194 -17.67 -19.94 -7.11
N ALA A 195 -18.00 -18.67 -7.34
CA ALA A 195 -18.84 -18.20 -8.45
C ALA A 195 -18.07 -17.55 -9.62
N ASP A 196 -16.72 -17.55 -9.61
CA ASP A 196 -15.86 -16.80 -10.56
C ASP A 196 -16.26 -15.32 -10.74
N ALA A 197 -16.73 -14.69 -9.65
CA ALA A 197 -17.27 -13.33 -9.70
C ALA A 197 -16.19 -12.23 -9.61
N LEU A 198 -14.98 -12.57 -9.13
CA LEU A 198 -13.90 -11.62 -8.82
C LEU A 198 -13.10 -11.19 -10.06
N LYS A 199 -13.72 -10.41 -10.94
CA LYS A 199 -13.15 -9.97 -12.22
C LYS A 199 -12.45 -8.60 -12.11
N MET A 200 -11.43 -8.50 -11.25
CA MET A 200 -10.64 -7.27 -11.08
C MET A 200 -9.98 -6.82 -12.39
N GLU A 201 -9.69 -5.52 -12.48
CA GLU A 201 -8.86 -4.90 -13.52
C GLU A 201 -7.48 -5.55 -13.58
N ILE A 202 -7.00 -5.71 -14.82
CA ILE A 202 -5.71 -6.31 -15.12
C ILE A 202 -4.66 -5.21 -15.20
N ILE A 203 -3.55 -5.42 -14.51
CA ILE A 203 -2.39 -4.54 -14.50
C ILE A 203 -1.33 -5.21 -15.39
N PRO A 204 -1.18 -4.78 -16.66
CA PRO A 204 -0.06 -5.20 -17.48
C PRO A 204 1.22 -4.50 -17.01
N ASN A 205 2.18 -5.29 -16.55
CA ASN A 205 3.46 -4.83 -16.02
C ASN A 205 4.61 -5.30 -16.94
N PRO A 206 4.84 -4.61 -18.08
CA PRO A 206 5.90 -4.95 -19.03
C PRO A 206 7.28 -4.67 -18.41
N LYS A 207 8.18 -5.65 -18.52
CA LYS A 207 9.53 -5.62 -17.93
C LYS A 207 10.56 -6.13 -18.92
N GLU A 208 11.83 -5.93 -18.59
CA GLU A 208 12.95 -6.57 -19.25
C GLU A 208 13.73 -7.36 -18.18
N VAL A 209 13.99 -8.64 -18.45
CA VAL A 209 14.71 -9.57 -17.57
C VAL A 209 15.75 -10.27 -18.44
N ASP A 210 17.02 -10.18 -18.07
CA ASP A 210 18.15 -10.76 -18.80
C ASP A 210 18.17 -10.40 -20.30
N GLY A 211 17.75 -9.18 -20.64
CA GLY A 211 17.64 -8.65 -22.01
C GLY A 211 16.39 -9.09 -22.77
N VAL A 212 15.55 -9.95 -22.18
CA VAL A 212 14.28 -10.42 -22.77
C VAL A 212 13.12 -9.56 -22.27
N LYS A 213 12.33 -9.03 -23.22
CA LYS A 213 11.09 -8.31 -22.89
C LYS A 213 10.00 -9.30 -22.51
N VAL A 214 9.47 -9.14 -21.30
CA VAL A 214 8.45 -10.01 -20.71
C VAL A 214 7.24 -9.18 -20.26
N LEU A 215 6.08 -9.83 -20.17
CA LEU A 215 4.85 -9.21 -19.67
C LEU A 215 4.38 -9.99 -18.44
N GLN A 216 4.40 -9.34 -17.27
CA GLN A 216 3.72 -9.84 -16.07
C GLN A 216 2.30 -9.27 -16.08
N LEU A 217 1.30 -10.14 -15.91
CA LEU A 217 -0.08 -9.71 -15.63
C LEU A 217 -0.35 -9.92 -14.14
N GLU A 218 -0.95 -8.92 -13.50
CA GLU A 218 -1.34 -8.98 -12.09
C GLU A 218 -2.66 -8.24 -11.85
N THR A 219 -3.23 -8.35 -10.65
CA THR A 219 -4.46 -7.63 -10.25
C THR A 219 -4.30 -7.09 -8.83
N ALA A 220 -5.00 -6.00 -8.49
CA ALA A 220 -4.94 -5.41 -7.16
C ALA A 220 -6.05 -5.97 -6.24
N ALA A 221 -5.68 -6.44 -5.04
CA ALA A 221 -6.66 -6.89 -4.03
C ALA A 221 -7.67 -5.79 -3.64
N GLY A 222 -7.26 -4.52 -3.70
CA GLY A 222 -8.14 -3.36 -3.50
C GLY A 222 -9.20 -3.17 -4.60
N ALA A 223 -8.93 -3.56 -5.85
CA ALA A 223 -9.89 -3.47 -6.95
C ALA A 223 -11.06 -4.46 -6.79
N ALA A 224 -10.90 -5.49 -5.95
CA ALA A 224 -11.96 -6.46 -5.69
C ALA A 224 -13.18 -5.84 -4.98
N ILE A 225 -13.04 -4.69 -4.31
CA ILE A 225 -14.06 -4.06 -3.45
C ILE A 225 -15.45 -3.96 -4.09
N ARG A 226 -15.54 -3.66 -5.40
CA ARG A 226 -16.82 -3.50 -6.12
C ARG A 226 -17.67 -4.77 -6.20
N PHE A 227 -17.07 -5.94 -6.00
CA PHE A 227 -17.76 -7.24 -6.07
C PHE A 227 -18.44 -7.63 -4.75
N PHE A 228 -18.16 -6.92 -3.66
CA PHE A 228 -18.65 -7.21 -2.32
C PHE A 228 -19.88 -6.36 -1.98
N ASP A 229 -20.80 -6.94 -1.20
CA ASP A 229 -22.03 -6.28 -0.76
C ASP A 229 -21.78 -5.44 0.52
N ASN A 230 -22.47 -4.30 0.67
CA ASN A 230 -22.21 -3.31 1.72
C ASN A 230 -20.72 -2.90 1.86
N ALA A 231 -19.98 -2.84 0.74
CA ALA A 231 -18.58 -2.44 0.76
C ALA A 231 -18.40 -0.96 1.13
N ILE A 232 -17.41 -0.64 1.98
CA ILE A 232 -17.13 0.72 2.47
C ILE A 232 -15.64 1.09 2.43
N GLY A 233 -15.36 2.38 2.52
CA GLY A 233 -14.07 2.92 2.95
C GLY A 233 -14.12 3.39 4.41
N VAL A 234 -12.96 3.51 5.05
CA VAL A 234 -12.83 4.12 6.39
C VAL A 234 -11.66 5.11 6.37
N ASN A 235 -11.93 6.38 6.66
CA ASN A 235 -10.93 7.44 6.62
C ASN A 235 -10.15 7.49 7.94
N VAL A 236 -9.01 6.78 7.97
CA VAL A 236 -8.16 6.61 9.16
C VAL A 236 -7.07 7.68 9.27
N PRO A 237 -6.62 8.01 10.50
CA PRO A 237 -5.45 8.87 10.70
C PRO A 237 -4.19 8.25 10.08
N ARG A 238 -3.31 9.10 9.55
CA ARG A 238 -2.10 8.67 8.82
C ARG A 238 -1.10 7.86 9.66
N SER A 239 -1.26 7.83 11.00
CA SER A 239 -0.55 6.90 11.88
C SER A 239 -0.75 5.42 11.51
N ARG A 240 -1.87 5.05 10.88
CA ARG A 240 -2.11 3.69 10.35
C ARG A 240 -1.45 3.42 8.99
N PHE A 241 -0.83 4.42 8.37
CA PHE A 241 -0.15 4.30 7.08
C PHE A 241 1.30 4.80 7.16
N LEU A 242 2.19 3.90 7.61
CA LEU A 242 3.63 4.13 7.73
C LEU A 242 4.41 3.12 6.86
N PRO A 243 4.34 3.22 5.52
CA PRO A 243 4.99 2.26 4.62
C PRO A 243 6.50 2.51 4.50
N VAL A 244 7.29 1.42 4.48
CA VAL A 244 8.71 1.48 4.09
C VAL A 244 8.84 1.04 2.61
N LYS A 245 9.01 2.01 1.71
CA LYS A 245 9.20 1.77 0.27
C LYS A 245 10.66 1.95 -0.15
N ALA A 246 11.34 2.95 0.41
CA ALA A 246 12.75 3.31 0.20
C ALA A 246 13.50 3.54 1.54
N THR A 247 14.82 3.72 1.49
CA THR A 247 15.69 3.95 2.65
C THR A 247 15.49 5.31 3.33
N SER A 248 14.88 6.28 2.64
CA SER A 248 14.32 7.50 3.25
C SER A 248 13.29 7.19 4.33
N ASP A 249 12.44 6.20 4.07
CA ASP A 249 11.33 5.82 4.93
C ASP A 249 11.84 4.95 6.08
N LEU A 250 12.88 4.14 5.82
CA LEU A 250 13.62 3.41 6.84
C LEU A 250 14.27 4.37 7.85
N LEU A 251 14.86 5.48 7.38
CA LEU A 251 15.40 6.53 8.24
C LEU A 251 14.34 7.18 9.12
N LEU A 252 13.12 7.42 8.60
CA LEU A 252 12.02 7.93 9.42
C LEU A 252 11.68 6.95 10.56
N VAL A 253 11.43 5.67 10.28
CA VAL A 253 10.95 4.71 11.29
C VAL A 253 12.02 4.26 12.29
N GLN A 254 13.31 4.30 11.93
CA GLN A 254 14.41 3.96 12.85
C GLN A 254 14.85 5.14 13.75
N SER A 255 14.34 6.35 13.50
CA SER A 255 14.71 7.58 14.22
C SER A 255 13.88 7.87 15.47
N ASP A 256 14.32 8.87 16.23
CA ASP A 256 13.64 9.46 17.37
C ASP A 256 12.33 10.20 17.05
N LEU A 257 11.89 10.28 15.78
CA LEU A 257 10.52 10.66 15.44
C LEU A 257 9.48 9.65 15.97
N TYR A 258 9.92 8.43 16.29
CA TYR A 258 9.07 7.36 16.82
C TYR A 258 9.69 6.70 18.06
N THR A 259 8.84 6.01 18.81
CA THR A 259 9.09 5.41 20.14
C THR A 259 8.31 4.10 20.27
N LEU A 260 8.70 3.26 21.23
CA LEU A 260 8.49 1.81 21.20
C LEU A 260 8.50 1.20 22.63
N VAL A 261 7.43 0.52 23.10
CA VAL A 261 7.45 -0.46 24.25
C VAL A 261 6.47 -1.67 24.05
N ASP A 262 6.91 -2.90 23.74
CA ASP A 262 6.12 -4.13 23.40
C ASP A 262 5.01 -4.10 22.27
N GLY A 263 5.37 -4.16 20.95
CA GLY A 263 4.48 -3.93 19.79
C GLY A 263 4.95 -2.99 18.64
N PHE A 264 4.26 -1.84 18.43
CA PHE A 264 4.27 -0.90 17.28
C PHE A 264 4.74 0.55 17.47
N VAL A 265 5.37 1.03 16.39
CA VAL A 265 5.90 2.37 16.11
C VAL A 265 4.94 3.52 16.50
N ILE A 266 5.06 4.03 17.73
CA ILE A 266 4.31 5.18 18.26
C ILE A 266 5.03 6.49 17.95
N ARG A 267 4.29 7.52 17.54
CA ARG A 267 4.82 8.87 17.31
C ARG A 267 5.41 9.46 18.60
N ASN A 268 6.67 9.90 18.58
CA ASN A 268 7.29 10.55 19.74
C ASN A 268 6.51 11.82 20.13
N SER A 269 6.12 11.94 21.40
CA SER A 269 5.38 13.09 21.94
C SER A 269 6.17 14.41 21.93
N ALA A 270 7.51 14.35 21.88
CA ALA A 270 8.35 15.52 21.64
C ALA A 270 8.17 16.12 20.24
N ARG A 271 7.64 15.35 19.27
CA ARG A 271 7.38 15.81 17.89
C ARG A 271 6.03 16.53 17.83
N THR A 272 6.03 17.82 18.16
CA THR A 272 4.83 18.69 18.12
C THR A 272 4.20 18.83 16.73
N ASN A 273 5.00 18.76 15.66
CA ASN A 273 4.50 18.80 14.28
C ASN A 273 4.02 17.40 13.83
N PRO A 274 2.71 17.20 13.57
CA PRO A 274 2.15 15.89 13.22
C PRO A 274 2.69 15.34 11.88
N SER A 275 3.22 16.19 11.00
CA SER A 275 3.82 15.79 9.73
C SER A 275 5.22 15.22 9.90
N ASN A 276 5.54 14.16 9.14
CA ASN A 276 6.92 13.72 8.95
C ASN A 276 7.74 14.78 8.20
N PRO A 277 9.04 14.92 8.48
CA PRO A 277 9.93 15.68 7.62
C PRO A 277 10.06 15.03 6.24
N THR A 278 10.33 15.84 5.22
CA THR A 278 10.65 15.35 3.88
C THR A 278 12.10 14.88 3.83
N ILE A 279 12.33 13.59 3.58
CA ILE A 279 13.67 13.00 3.47
C ILE A 279 13.93 12.54 2.03
N GLU A 280 14.94 13.14 1.40
CA GLU A 280 15.45 12.75 0.08
C GLU A 280 16.90 12.26 0.21
N LEU A 281 17.13 10.96 0.01
CA LEU A 281 18.48 10.38 0.00
C LEU A 281 18.90 10.00 -1.43
N GLY A 282 20.16 10.27 -1.76
CA GLY A 282 20.75 10.01 -3.07
C GLY A 282 20.86 8.51 -3.43
N PRO A 283 21.16 8.19 -4.70
CA PRO A 283 21.29 6.80 -5.17
C PRO A 283 22.33 5.98 -4.40
N GLU A 284 23.32 6.65 -3.79
CA GLU A 284 24.35 6.06 -2.94
C GLU A 284 23.74 5.32 -1.73
N PHE A 285 22.62 5.81 -1.22
CA PHE A 285 21.86 5.29 -0.07
C PHE A 285 20.75 4.30 -0.47
N LYS A 286 20.52 4.04 -1.77
CA LYS A 286 19.36 3.26 -2.24
C LYS A 286 19.34 1.80 -1.75
N LYS A 287 20.51 1.19 -1.53
CA LYS A 287 20.62 -0.16 -0.97
C LYS A 287 20.69 -0.11 0.55
N VAL A 288 19.98 -0.97 1.26
CA VAL A 288 19.99 -1.02 2.75
C VAL A 288 21.41 -1.17 3.30
N ALA A 289 22.25 -2.03 2.72
CA ALA A 289 23.65 -2.18 3.13
C ALA A 289 24.48 -0.89 2.99
N ASN A 290 24.25 -0.11 1.93
CA ASN A 290 24.90 1.18 1.74
C ASN A 290 24.34 2.25 2.69
N PHE A 291 23.03 2.22 2.96
CA PHE A 291 22.39 3.11 3.91
C PHE A 291 22.96 2.90 5.33
N LEU A 292 22.98 1.66 5.81
CA LEU A 292 23.50 1.31 7.13
C LEU A 292 24.99 1.64 7.29
N SER A 293 25.83 1.35 6.27
CA SER A 293 27.25 1.70 6.31
C SER A 293 27.54 3.21 6.23
N ARG A 294 26.56 4.03 5.82
CA ARG A 294 26.66 5.50 5.77
C ARG A 294 26.12 6.20 7.02
N PHE A 295 25.44 5.51 7.93
CA PHE A 295 24.95 6.06 9.20
C PHE A 295 25.56 5.30 10.38
N LYS A 296 26.68 5.80 10.93
CA LYS A 296 27.34 5.18 12.09
C LYS A 296 26.45 5.17 13.34
N SER A 297 25.50 6.11 13.42
CA SER A 297 24.26 5.97 14.18
C SER A 297 23.14 6.67 13.41
N ILE A 298 21.88 6.25 13.62
CA ILE A 298 20.73 7.02 13.14
C ILE A 298 20.72 8.40 13.82
N PRO A 299 20.64 9.51 13.08
CA PRO A 299 20.64 10.86 13.64
C PRO A 299 19.33 11.17 14.38
N SER A 300 19.39 12.09 15.33
CA SER A 300 18.20 12.73 15.88
C SER A 300 17.60 13.67 14.82
N ILE A 301 16.32 13.44 14.48
CA ILE A 301 15.53 14.19 13.50
C ILE A 301 14.13 14.57 14.03
N VAL A 302 13.89 14.49 15.34
CA VAL A 302 12.64 14.92 15.98
C VAL A 302 12.31 16.41 15.72
N GLU A 303 13.31 17.26 15.51
CA GLU A 303 13.16 18.68 15.15
C GLU A 303 13.35 18.98 13.64
N LEU A 304 13.43 17.95 12.79
CA LEU A 304 13.67 18.13 11.36
C LEU A 304 12.41 18.58 10.61
N ASP A 305 12.55 19.46 9.60
CA ASP A 305 11.51 19.76 8.60
C ASP A 305 11.85 19.13 7.25
N SER A 306 13.11 19.19 6.81
CA SER A 306 13.55 18.45 5.62
C SER A 306 15.05 18.15 5.61
N LEU A 307 15.40 16.98 5.09
CA LEU A 307 16.77 16.52 4.86
C LEU A 307 16.92 16.09 3.40
N LYS A 308 17.84 16.72 2.67
CA LYS A 308 18.27 16.26 1.34
C LYS A 308 19.76 15.96 1.33
N VAL A 309 20.12 14.74 0.92
CA VAL A 309 21.50 14.24 0.86
C VAL A 309 21.77 13.70 -0.55
N SER A 310 22.86 14.12 -1.18
CA SER A 310 23.26 13.61 -2.50
C SER A 310 24.77 13.65 -2.69
N GLY A 311 25.34 12.57 -3.24
CA GLY A 311 26.77 12.36 -3.36
C GLY A 311 27.32 11.44 -2.26
N ASP A 312 28.64 11.27 -2.24
CA ASP A 312 29.32 10.31 -1.36
C ASP A 312 29.49 10.86 0.07
N VAL A 313 28.42 10.73 0.86
CA VAL A 313 28.26 11.27 2.22
C VAL A 313 28.22 10.15 3.26
N TYR A 314 28.90 10.37 4.39
CA TYR A 314 28.85 9.51 5.58
C TYR A 314 28.50 10.36 6.81
N PHE A 315 27.72 9.79 7.74
CA PHE A 315 27.29 10.44 8.97
C PHE A 315 27.97 9.80 10.19
N GLY A 316 28.44 10.66 11.09
CA GLY A 316 29.12 10.29 12.34
C GLY A 316 28.20 9.66 13.40
N SER A 317 28.64 9.72 14.65
CA SER A 317 27.89 9.25 15.82
C SER A 317 27.18 10.40 16.52
N SER A 318 25.96 10.19 17.02
CA SER A 318 25.18 11.19 17.80
C SER A 318 24.83 12.49 17.05
N VAL A 319 24.85 12.46 15.72
CA VAL A 319 24.52 13.60 14.86
C VAL A 319 23.08 14.07 15.10
N THR A 320 22.89 15.34 15.43
CA THR A 320 21.56 15.96 15.64
C THR A 320 21.22 16.89 14.47
N ARG A 321 19.95 16.88 14.00
CA ARG A 321 19.53 17.54 12.75
C ARG A 321 18.13 18.17 12.90
N SER A 322 18.10 19.49 13.08
CA SER A 322 16.88 20.31 13.17
C SER A 322 16.68 21.23 11.94
N GLY A 323 15.42 21.58 11.65
CA GLY A 323 15.05 22.51 10.58
C GLY A 323 15.28 22.00 9.14
N PHE A 324 15.86 22.86 8.30
CA PHE A 324 16.05 22.62 6.85
C PHE A 324 17.51 22.34 6.50
N ILE A 325 17.81 21.12 6.04
CA ILE A 325 19.20 20.67 5.82
C ILE A 325 19.38 20.13 4.39
N ARG A 326 20.34 20.69 3.66
CA ARG A 326 20.73 20.26 2.30
C ARG A 326 22.23 19.98 2.23
N ASN A 327 22.59 18.71 2.25
CA ASN A 327 23.97 18.24 2.12
C ASN A 327 24.21 17.75 0.69
N LYS A 328 24.76 18.62 -0.17
CA LYS A 328 25.15 18.28 -1.54
C LYS A 328 26.66 18.25 -1.66
N VAL A 329 27.23 17.07 -1.91
CA VAL A 329 28.66 16.81 -1.84
C VAL A 329 29.19 16.40 -3.21
N HIS A 330 30.26 17.06 -3.66
CA HIS A 330 30.87 16.85 -4.97
C HIS A 330 32.16 15.99 -4.92
N ASN A 331 32.72 15.75 -3.74
CA ASN A 331 33.79 14.79 -3.43
C ASN A 331 33.68 14.39 -1.95
N HIS A 332 34.05 13.15 -1.61
CA HIS A 332 33.93 12.51 -0.27
C HIS A 332 33.91 13.48 0.93
N GLN A 333 32.85 13.45 1.73
CA GLN A 333 32.75 14.25 2.96
C GLN A 333 32.08 13.46 4.10
N ALA A 334 32.74 13.43 5.26
CA ALA A 334 32.13 13.00 6.52
C ALA A 334 31.36 14.17 7.17
N LEU A 335 30.22 13.86 7.77
CA LEU A 335 29.39 14.80 8.52
C LEU A 335 29.24 14.30 9.96
N ASP A 336 29.99 14.93 10.85
CA ASP A 336 29.69 14.94 12.29
C ASP A 336 28.46 15.84 12.60
#